data_AF-A0A2R7LZG2-F1
#
_entry.id   AF-A0A2R7LZG2-F1
#
_cell.length_a   1.000
_cell.length_b   1.000
_cell.length_c   1.000
_cell.angle_alpha   90.00
_cell.angle_beta   90.00
_cell.angle_gamma   90.00
#
_symmetry.space_group_name_H-M   'P 1'
#
loop_
_entity.id
_entity.type
_entity.pdbx_description
1 polymer ?
#
loop_
_entity_poly.entity_id
_entity_poly.type
_entity_poly.pdbx_seq_one_letter_code
_entity_poly.pdbx_strand_id
1 'polypeptide(L)'
;MKTNYLKIGLCLSLLAGFINTINAQKKNDFGNPTLTHYLNDEKTRSISFSGYTEIWARYLELNPGSLVNGEQVNSISDLSLRRVRVKMAYQPTEKFTFVLQGGLTNVNVASKTSPTFELLDAYAEYKFNDVIAAGAGRSTWRGLSRFTTGPLNTLLYDLPSYATGNAGISDETVRELSIYAKGQIGKLDYRLVIADPYTNVSADPQYNLATFSKTSPNKDYSGYFKYEFFESENNSSPFHSGTYSGKKKVLALGAGFEYMHNALWHLDETKTTINDDEKSFAVDIFYDTPINKDRGTSFSAYAMAMNNNYGPNYVRYSGVSNPASGVNTATSSLNGAGNNSPVIGTGNTYYVQIGGTLP
;
A
#
# COMPACT_ATOMS: atom_id res chain seq x y z
N MET A 1 0.21 11.40 88.88
CA MET A 1 0.46 12.32 87.74
C MET A 1 1.89 12.07 87.26
N LYS A 2 2.07 11.89 85.94
CA LYS A 2 3.21 11.27 85.21
C LYS A 2 3.22 9.73 85.22
N THR A 3 2.62 9.16 84.18
CA THR A 3 2.82 7.77 83.74
C THR A 3 3.21 7.81 82.26
N ASN A 4 4.42 7.35 81.94
CA ASN A 4 4.94 7.24 80.58
C ASN A 4 4.39 5.96 79.96
N TYR A 5 3.69 6.08 78.82
CA TYR A 5 3.28 4.93 78.02
C TYR A 5 4.23 4.73 76.83
N LEU A 6 4.83 3.55 76.85
CA LEU A 6 5.68 2.94 75.83
C LEU A 6 4.87 2.74 74.54
N LYS A 7 5.24 3.41 73.44
CA LYS A 7 4.68 3.12 72.11
C LYS A 7 5.53 2.03 71.44
N ILE A 8 5.05 0.79 71.52
CA ILE A 8 5.55 -0.33 70.72
C ILE A 8 4.94 -0.20 69.31
N GLY A 9 5.77 0.12 68.33
CA GLY A 9 5.40 0.08 66.92
C GLY A 9 5.45 -1.37 66.41
N LEU A 10 4.27 -1.93 66.16
CA LEU A 10 4.13 -3.24 65.50
C LEU A 10 4.25 -3.02 63.98
N CYS A 11 5.41 -3.34 63.40
CA CYS A 11 5.57 -3.42 61.95
C CYS A 11 4.92 -4.71 61.43
N LEU A 12 3.66 -4.61 60.98
CA LEU A 12 3.07 -5.63 60.12
C LEU A 12 3.60 -5.43 58.69
N SER A 13 4.57 -6.25 58.30
CA SER A 13 4.94 -6.45 56.90
C SER A 13 3.82 -7.23 56.18
N LEU A 14 2.88 -6.51 55.57
CA LEU A 14 1.97 -7.08 54.58
C LEU A 14 2.73 -7.26 53.27
N LEU A 15 3.30 -8.46 53.07
CA LEU A 15 3.64 -8.98 51.74
C LEU A 15 2.34 -9.18 50.95
N ALA A 16 1.82 -8.10 50.37
CA ALA A 16 0.85 -8.21 49.29
C ALA A 16 1.61 -8.58 48.02
N GLY A 17 1.59 -9.87 47.68
CA GLY A 17 2.04 -10.36 46.38
C GLY A 17 1.21 -9.72 45.28
N PHE A 18 1.77 -8.69 44.63
CA PHE A 18 1.31 -8.24 43.33
C PHE A 18 1.68 -9.33 42.32
N ILE A 19 0.76 -10.28 42.14
CA ILE A 19 0.71 -11.06 40.90
C ILE A 19 0.26 -10.07 39.83
N ASN A 20 1.22 -9.41 39.19
CA ASN A 20 0.98 -8.74 37.93
C ASN A 20 0.59 -9.82 36.92
N THR A 21 -0.71 -10.02 36.72
CA THR A 21 -1.22 -10.75 35.58
C THR A 21 -0.90 -9.92 34.33
N ILE A 22 0.28 -10.16 33.78
CA ILE A 22 0.64 -9.73 32.43
C ILE A 22 -0.35 -10.43 31.50
N ASN A 23 -1.34 -9.68 31.03
CA ASN A 23 -2.07 -9.99 29.80
C ASN A 23 -2.63 -8.69 29.22
N ALA A 24 -1.72 -7.83 28.76
CA ALA A 24 -2.07 -6.81 27.80
C ALA A 24 -2.48 -7.50 26.50
N GLN A 25 -3.77 -7.85 26.36
CA GLN A 25 -4.34 -7.93 25.02
C GLN A 25 -3.99 -6.61 24.33
N LYS A 26 -3.45 -6.68 23.11
CA LYS A 26 -3.33 -5.47 22.29
C LYS A 26 -4.72 -4.86 22.23
N LYS A 27 -4.85 -3.65 22.75
CA LYS A 27 -6.09 -2.87 22.70
C LYS A 27 -6.01 -1.96 21.50
N ASN A 28 -7.12 -1.76 20.81
CA ASN A 28 -7.20 -0.69 19.82
C ASN A 28 -7.25 0.68 20.52
N ASP A 29 -7.31 1.76 19.74
CA ASP A 29 -7.33 3.13 20.27
C ASP A 29 -8.56 3.42 21.16
N PHE A 30 -9.58 2.55 21.16
CA PHE A 30 -10.77 2.63 22.00
C PHE A 30 -10.71 1.74 23.25
N GLY A 31 -9.57 1.10 23.51
CA GLY A 31 -9.41 0.20 24.65
C GLY A 31 -10.06 -1.18 24.47
N ASN A 32 -10.62 -1.47 23.30
CA ASN A 32 -11.27 -2.75 23.00
C ASN A 32 -10.23 -3.83 22.68
N PRO A 33 -10.51 -5.11 23.01
CA PRO A 33 -9.63 -6.20 22.62
C PRO A 33 -9.53 -6.31 21.10
N THR A 34 -8.33 -6.57 20.59
CA THR A 34 -8.15 -6.98 19.19
C THR A 34 -8.86 -8.31 18.93
N LEU A 35 -9.37 -8.49 17.71
CA LEU A 35 -9.92 -9.76 17.25
C LEU A 35 -8.76 -10.74 16.94
N THR A 36 -8.09 -11.20 17.99
CA THR A 36 -6.97 -12.15 17.92
C THR A 36 -7.20 -13.26 18.92
N HIS A 37 -7.26 -14.49 18.42
CA HIS A 37 -7.31 -15.70 19.23
C HIS A 37 -5.94 -16.37 19.18
N TYR A 38 -5.36 -16.61 20.35
CA TYR A 38 -4.07 -17.29 20.48
C TYR A 38 -4.27 -18.80 20.48
N LEU A 39 -3.38 -19.52 19.80
CA LEU A 39 -3.46 -20.97 19.59
C LEU A 39 -2.58 -21.75 20.55
N ASN A 40 -1.84 -21.06 21.42
CA ASN A 40 -0.99 -21.60 22.46
C ASN A 40 -0.88 -20.64 23.65
N ASP A 41 -0.48 -21.18 24.80
CA ASP A 41 -0.37 -20.43 26.07
C ASP A 41 0.70 -19.34 26.00
N GLU A 42 1.77 -19.56 25.23
CA GLU A 42 2.86 -18.58 25.03
C GLU A 42 2.48 -17.42 24.10
N LYS A 43 1.30 -17.49 23.46
CA LYS A 43 0.77 -16.44 22.56
C LYS A 43 1.64 -16.13 21.34
N THR A 44 2.46 -17.09 20.93
CA THR A 44 3.31 -16.98 19.73
C THR A 44 2.60 -17.43 18.45
N ARG A 45 1.45 -18.09 18.58
CA ARG A 45 0.62 -18.60 17.49
C ARG A 45 -0.76 -17.99 17.59
N SER A 46 -1.34 -17.59 16.48
CA SER A 46 -2.62 -16.87 16.51
C SER A 46 -3.42 -16.97 15.22
N ILE A 47 -4.71 -16.72 15.32
CA ILE A 47 -5.57 -16.30 14.22
C ILE A 47 -6.10 -14.91 14.55
N SER A 48 -5.98 -13.98 13.61
CA SER A 48 -6.44 -12.60 13.78
C SER A 48 -7.32 -12.16 12.63
N PHE A 49 -8.34 -11.37 12.97
CA PHE A 49 -9.25 -10.74 12.01
C PHE A 49 -9.14 -9.23 12.13
N SER A 50 -9.19 -8.54 11.00
CA SER A 50 -9.15 -7.09 10.94
C SER A 50 -9.95 -6.61 9.73
N GLY A 51 -10.35 -5.35 9.75
CA GLY A 51 -11.02 -4.75 8.62
C GLY A 51 -11.16 -3.25 8.80
N TYR A 52 -11.44 -2.58 7.69
CA TYR A 52 -11.74 -1.16 7.69
C TYR A 52 -12.63 -0.80 6.51
N THR A 53 -13.32 0.33 6.64
CA THR A 53 -14.09 0.96 5.57
C THR A 53 -13.62 2.40 5.44
N GLU A 54 -13.35 2.82 4.22
CA GLU A 54 -12.97 4.16 3.84
C GLU A 54 -14.08 4.75 2.96
N ILE A 55 -14.70 5.82 3.45
CA ILE A 55 -15.80 6.51 2.78
C ILE A 55 -15.31 7.90 2.37
N TRP A 56 -15.55 8.26 1.13
CA TRP A 56 -15.28 9.60 0.60
C TRP A 56 -16.59 10.35 0.42
N ALA A 57 -16.60 11.61 0.83
CA ALA A 57 -17.57 12.61 0.44
C ALA A 57 -16.82 13.67 -0.37
N ARG A 58 -17.26 13.93 -1.61
CA ARG A 58 -16.46 14.69 -2.57
C ARG A 58 -17.27 15.75 -3.28
N TYR A 59 -16.59 16.82 -3.65
CA TYR A 59 -16.98 17.75 -4.70
C TYR A 59 -15.81 17.84 -5.68
N LEU A 60 -16.06 17.62 -6.96
CA LEU A 60 -15.04 17.55 -8.00
C LEU A 60 -15.49 18.36 -9.21
N GLU A 61 -14.57 19.15 -9.77
CA GLU A 61 -14.65 19.57 -11.16
C GLU A 61 -14.21 18.40 -12.04
N LEU A 62 -14.94 18.17 -13.13
CA LEU A 62 -14.69 17.07 -14.05
C LEU A 62 -14.08 17.62 -15.34
N ASN A 63 -13.21 16.82 -15.95
CA ASN A 63 -12.62 17.12 -17.24
C ASN A 63 -13.72 17.42 -18.29
N PRO A 64 -13.49 18.34 -19.24
CA PRO A 64 -14.42 18.64 -20.31
C PRO A 64 -14.92 17.38 -21.05
N GLY A 65 -16.22 17.37 -21.36
CA GLY A 65 -16.87 16.24 -22.03
C GLY A 65 -17.20 15.05 -21.13
N SER A 66 -16.96 15.11 -19.82
CA SER A 66 -17.30 14.03 -18.89
C SER A 66 -18.79 13.71 -18.87
N LEU A 67 -19.12 12.42 -18.92
CA LEU A 67 -20.48 11.93 -18.83
C LEU A 67 -20.70 11.20 -17.51
N VAL A 68 -21.83 11.47 -16.86
CA VAL A 68 -22.32 10.72 -15.71
C VAL A 68 -23.73 10.23 -16.03
N ASN A 69 -23.91 8.92 -16.09
CA ASN A 69 -25.16 8.28 -16.53
C ASN A 69 -25.64 8.78 -17.92
N GLY A 70 -24.69 9.07 -18.83
CA GLY A 70 -24.96 9.53 -20.19
C GLY A 70 -25.10 11.04 -20.34
N GLU A 71 -25.26 11.79 -19.24
CA GLU A 71 -25.40 13.24 -19.26
C GLU A 71 -24.06 13.94 -19.08
N GLN A 72 -23.80 14.97 -19.90
CA GLN A 72 -22.57 15.75 -19.80
C GLN A 72 -22.61 16.67 -18.57
N VAL A 73 -21.59 16.56 -17.72
CA VAL A 73 -21.48 17.31 -16.47
C VAL A 73 -20.07 17.86 -16.27
N ASN A 74 -19.98 19.09 -15.75
CA ASN A 74 -18.70 19.76 -15.49
C ASN A 74 -18.24 19.65 -14.03
N SER A 75 -19.14 19.25 -13.12
CA SER A 75 -18.83 19.03 -11.71
C SER A 75 -19.77 18.01 -11.09
N ILE A 76 -19.35 17.36 -10.01
CA ILE A 76 -20.19 16.41 -9.27
C ILE A 76 -19.92 16.45 -7.77
N SER A 77 -20.97 16.23 -6.99
CA SER A 77 -20.89 15.86 -5.58
C SER A 77 -21.32 14.42 -5.40
N ASP A 78 -20.52 13.59 -4.73
CA ASP A 78 -20.90 12.20 -4.47
C ASP A 78 -20.38 11.64 -3.14
N LEU A 79 -20.94 10.48 -2.78
CA LEU A 79 -20.41 9.60 -1.76
C LEU A 79 -19.85 8.35 -2.44
N SER A 80 -18.66 7.91 -2.02
CA SER A 80 -18.01 6.72 -2.55
C SER A 80 -17.45 5.85 -1.43
N LEU A 81 -17.58 4.53 -1.57
CA LEU A 81 -16.78 3.59 -0.80
C LEU A 81 -15.44 3.42 -1.51
N ARG A 82 -14.41 4.09 -1.00
CA ARG A 82 -13.07 4.02 -1.58
C ARG A 82 -12.46 2.64 -1.40
N ARG A 83 -12.54 2.11 -0.18
CA ARG A 83 -12.05 0.77 0.19
C ARG A 83 -12.94 0.18 1.28
N VAL A 84 -13.37 -1.06 1.10
CA VAL A 84 -13.82 -1.95 2.19
C VAL A 84 -12.84 -3.10 2.22
N ARG A 85 -12.29 -3.44 3.39
CA ARG A 85 -11.34 -4.54 3.54
C ARG A 85 -11.70 -5.39 4.74
N VAL A 86 -11.64 -6.70 4.56
CA VAL A 86 -11.66 -7.69 5.64
C VAL A 86 -10.47 -8.62 5.45
N LYS A 87 -9.73 -8.87 6.52
CA LYS A 87 -8.47 -9.62 6.48
C LYS A 87 -8.41 -10.59 7.64
N MET A 88 -7.99 -11.82 7.32
CA MET A 88 -7.57 -12.85 8.25
C MET A 88 -6.05 -13.04 8.13
N ALA A 89 -5.35 -13.12 9.25
CA ALA A 89 -3.98 -13.59 9.31
C ALA A 89 -3.87 -14.75 10.31
N TYR A 90 -3.39 -15.89 9.83
CA TYR A 90 -3.28 -17.15 10.57
C TYR A 90 -1.81 -17.55 10.70
N GLN A 91 -1.38 -17.78 11.93
CA GLN A 91 -0.02 -18.15 12.32
C GLN A 91 -0.06 -19.41 13.19
N PRO A 92 -0.18 -20.61 12.58
CA PRO A 92 -0.23 -21.89 13.30
C PRO A 92 1.09 -22.27 13.96
N THR A 93 2.21 -21.72 13.48
CA THR A 93 3.55 -21.94 14.01
C THR A 93 4.31 -20.63 13.97
N GLU A 94 5.45 -20.57 14.65
CA GLU A 94 6.34 -19.38 14.64
C GLU A 94 6.97 -19.11 13.28
N LYS A 95 6.91 -20.08 12.36
CA LYS A 95 7.55 -20.03 11.04
C LYS A 95 6.58 -19.92 9.88
N PHE A 96 5.28 -20.07 10.10
CA PHE A 96 4.31 -20.11 9.01
C PHE A 96 3.23 -19.06 9.22
N THR A 97 2.97 -18.25 8.20
CA THR A 97 1.86 -17.30 8.15
C THR A 97 1.03 -17.55 6.90
N PHE A 98 -0.29 -17.55 7.05
CA PHE A 98 -1.25 -17.52 5.96
C PHE A 98 -2.10 -16.25 6.06
N VAL A 99 -2.28 -15.55 4.94
CA VAL A 99 -3.06 -14.32 4.87
C VAL A 99 -4.16 -14.47 3.84
N LEU A 100 -5.37 -14.13 4.25
CA LEU A 100 -6.53 -13.97 3.36
C LEU A 100 -7.09 -12.56 3.53
N GLN A 101 -7.33 -11.84 2.45
CA GLN A 101 -7.98 -10.54 2.46
C GLN A 101 -8.94 -10.44 1.29
N GLY A 102 -10.12 -9.86 1.52
CA GLY A 102 -11.08 -9.56 0.47
C GLY A 102 -11.75 -8.21 0.71
N GLY A 103 -12.39 -7.67 -0.32
CA GLY A 103 -13.01 -6.36 -0.19
C GLY A 103 -13.54 -5.74 -1.47
N LEU A 104 -14.07 -4.52 -1.32
CA LEU A 104 -14.60 -3.69 -2.40
C LEU A 104 -13.66 -2.50 -2.63
N THR A 105 -13.45 -2.11 -3.88
CA THR A 105 -12.65 -0.94 -4.23
C THR A 105 -13.45 -0.01 -5.14
N ASN A 106 -13.44 1.29 -4.85
CA ASN A 106 -14.04 2.33 -5.71
C ASN A 106 -15.52 2.10 -6.06
N VAL A 107 -16.38 1.82 -5.08
CA VAL A 107 -17.84 1.82 -5.32
C VAL A 107 -18.31 3.27 -5.33
N ASN A 108 -18.72 3.76 -6.50
CA ASN A 108 -19.12 5.14 -6.72
C ASN A 108 -20.27 5.23 -7.75
N VAL A 109 -20.62 6.43 -8.20
CA VAL A 109 -21.73 6.65 -9.16
C VAL A 109 -21.60 5.80 -10.43
N ALA A 110 -20.39 5.59 -10.95
CA ALA A 110 -20.14 4.82 -12.17
C ALA A 110 -20.14 3.29 -11.96
N SER A 111 -19.96 2.79 -10.73
CA SER A 111 -19.76 1.35 -10.44
C SER A 111 -20.77 0.76 -9.42
N LYS A 112 -21.67 1.57 -8.85
CA LYS A 112 -22.57 1.17 -7.74
C LYS A 112 -23.60 0.08 -8.06
N THR A 113 -23.89 -0.19 -9.33
CA THR A 113 -24.93 -1.14 -9.74
C THR A 113 -24.49 -2.59 -9.62
N SER A 114 -23.19 -2.88 -9.47
CA SER A 114 -22.66 -4.24 -9.33
C SER A 114 -21.36 -4.26 -8.50
N PRO A 115 -21.41 -3.92 -7.20
CA PRO A 115 -20.23 -3.97 -6.35
C PRO A 115 -19.74 -5.42 -6.23
N THR A 116 -18.54 -5.69 -6.76
CA THR A 116 -17.95 -7.03 -6.74
C THR A 116 -16.98 -7.16 -5.59
N PHE A 117 -17.23 -8.12 -4.69
CA PHE A 117 -16.30 -8.43 -3.62
C PHE A 117 -15.10 -9.22 -4.18
N GLU A 118 -13.92 -8.61 -4.15
CA GLU A 118 -12.70 -9.15 -4.74
C GLU A 118 -11.89 -9.97 -3.71
N LEU A 119 -11.25 -11.05 -4.18
CA LEU A 119 -10.16 -11.70 -3.47
C LEU A 119 -8.89 -10.86 -3.64
N LEU A 120 -8.48 -10.18 -2.57
CA LEU A 120 -7.36 -9.25 -2.60
C LEU A 120 -6.05 -9.95 -2.29
N ASP A 121 -5.91 -10.57 -1.13
CA ASP A 121 -4.69 -11.30 -0.77
C ASP A 121 -5.04 -12.74 -0.40
N ALA A 122 -4.24 -13.67 -0.88
CA ALA A 122 -4.31 -15.10 -0.57
C ALA A 122 -2.90 -15.67 -0.73
N TYR A 123 -2.10 -15.61 0.32
CA TYR A 123 -0.71 -16.07 0.27
C TYR A 123 -0.29 -16.74 1.57
N ALA A 124 0.73 -17.56 1.46
CA ALA A 124 1.44 -18.14 2.59
C ALA A 124 2.90 -17.66 2.60
N GLU A 125 3.48 -17.57 3.79
CA GLU A 125 4.87 -17.22 4.02
C GLU A 125 5.49 -18.22 5.00
N TYR A 126 6.69 -18.68 4.66
CA TYR A 126 7.54 -19.47 5.54
C TYR A 126 8.79 -18.68 5.92
N LYS A 127 8.99 -18.51 7.23
CA LYS A 127 10.17 -17.88 7.84
C LYS A 127 11.21 -18.96 8.12
N PHE A 128 12.30 -18.97 7.37
CA PHE A 128 13.38 -19.93 7.56
C PHE A 128 14.18 -19.62 8.83
N ASN A 129 14.47 -18.33 9.03
CA ASN A 129 15.12 -17.76 10.21
C ASN A 129 14.75 -16.26 10.34
N ASP A 130 15.38 -15.54 11.26
CA ASP A 130 15.06 -14.12 11.51
C ASP A 130 15.43 -13.17 10.37
N VAL A 131 16.33 -13.57 9.47
CA VAL A 131 16.81 -12.71 8.38
C VAL A 131 16.21 -13.05 7.02
N ILE A 132 15.58 -14.21 6.83
CA ILE A 132 14.97 -14.59 5.54
C ILE A 132 13.65 -15.35 5.70
N ALA A 133 12.66 -14.91 4.93
CA ALA A 133 11.39 -15.57 4.69
C ALA A 133 11.10 -15.61 3.19
N ALA A 134 10.33 -16.61 2.75
CA ALA A 134 9.79 -16.65 1.40
C ALA A 134 8.30 -16.94 1.44
N GLY A 135 7.56 -16.41 0.48
CA GLY A 135 6.14 -16.65 0.36
C GLY A 135 5.68 -16.77 -1.07
N ALA A 136 4.47 -17.26 -1.23
CA ALA A 136 3.83 -17.48 -2.52
C ALA A 136 2.32 -17.28 -2.43
N GLY A 137 1.73 -16.78 -3.52
CA GLY A 137 0.30 -16.60 -3.67
C GLY A 137 -0.07 -15.23 -4.22
N ARG A 138 -1.34 -14.86 -4.12
CA ARG A 138 -1.81 -13.54 -4.55
C ARG A 138 -1.51 -12.52 -3.48
N SER A 139 -0.70 -11.51 -3.78
CA SER A 139 -0.31 -10.50 -2.80
C SER A 139 0.06 -9.16 -3.42
N THR A 140 0.29 -8.17 -2.55
CA THR A 140 0.82 -6.84 -2.88
C THR A 140 2.34 -6.76 -2.66
N TRP A 141 3.03 -7.88 -2.42
CA TRP A 141 4.49 -7.86 -2.36
C TRP A 141 5.02 -7.50 -3.74
N ARG A 142 5.68 -6.35 -3.84
CA ARG A 142 6.31 -5.83 -5.05
C ARG A 142 7.45 -4.89 -4.67
N GLY A 143 8.36 -4.62 -5.62
CA GLY A 143 9.04 -3.32 -5.70
C GLY A 143 8.01 -2.19 -5.91
N LEU A 144 8.34 -0.98 -6.30
CA LEU A 144 9.57 -0.35 -6.76
C LEU A 144 10.11 0.66 -5.71
N SER A 145 9.20 1.19 -4.91
CA SER A 145 9.43 2.21 -3.88
C SER A 145 8.60 1.90 -2.64
N ARG A 146 8.82 2.66 -1.58
CA ARG A 146 8.03 2.59 -0.35
C ARG A 146 6.51 2.58 -0.56
N PHE A 147 6.01 3.41 -1.49
CA PHE A 147 4.58 3.61 -1.71
C PHE A 147 3.96 2.68 -2.75
N THR A 148 4.76 1.90 -3.48
CA THR A 148 4.26 1.08 -4.60
C THR A 148 3.27 0.00 -4.16
N THR A 149 3.40 -0.52 -2.94
CA THR A 149 2.44 -1.50 -2.41
C THR A 149 1.16 -0.88 -1.86
N GLY A 150 1.02 0.46 -1.89
CA GLY A 150 -0.03 1.21 -1.20
C GLY A 150 0.30 1.42 0.29
N PRO A 151 0.66 2.64 0.73
CA PRO A 151 1.05 2.88 2.12
C PRO A 151 -0.13 2.78 3.10
N LEU A 152 0.15 2.34 4.31
CA LEU A 152 -0.74 2.49 5.47
C LEU A 152 -0.57 3.90 6.05
N ASN A 153 -1.64 4.52 6.57
CA ASN A 153 -1.58 5.80 7.29
C ASN A 153 -0.83 6.89 6.50
N THR A 154 -1.46 7.49 5.49
CA THR A 154 -0.87 8.55 4.67
C THR A 154 -1.13 9.94 5.25
N LEU A 155 -0.30 10.93 4.91
CA LEU A 155 -0.61 12.33 5.18
C LEU A 155 -1.72 12.86 4.26
N LEU A 156 -1.79 12.34 3.04
CA LEU A 156 -2.81 12.68 2.06
C LEU A 156 -4.02 11.77 2.20
N TYR A 157 -5.14 12.19 1.61
CA TYR A 157 -6.39 11.41 1.60
C TYR A 157 -6.28 10.11 0.78
N ASP A 158 -5.29 10.00 -0.11
CA ASP A 158 -5.00 8.75 -0.82
C ASP A 158 -3.52 8.66 -1.26
N LEU A 159 -3.17 7.46 -1.71
CA LEU A 159 -1.98 7.11 -2.48
C LEU A 159 -1.86 7.98 -3.75
N PRO A 160 -0.71 8.61 -3.99
CA PRO A 160 -0.38 9.21 -5.27
C PRO A 160 -0.35 8.17 -6.40
N SER A 161 -1.08 8.40 -7.50
CA SER A 161 -1.24 7.39 -8.57
C SER A 161 0.05 7.00 -9.29
N TYR A 162 1.10 7.84 -9.29
CA TYR A 162 2.40 7.48 -9.89
C TYR A 162 2.98 6.20 -9.27
N ALA A 163 2.67 5.94 -8.00
CA ALA A 163 3.26 4.83 -7.26
C ALA A 163 2.69 3.48 -7.68
N THR A 164 1.55 3.46 -8.37
CA THR A 164 0.90 2.24 -8.86
C THR A 164 0.72 2.30 -10.37
N GLY A 165 1.83 2.42 -11.09
CA GLY A 165 1.89 2.60 -12.54
C GLY A 165 1.15 1.52 -13.34
N ASN A 166 1.18 0.29 -12.83
CA ASN A 166 0.65 -0.91 -13.48
C ASN A 166 -0.76 -1.30 -13.02
N ALA A 167 -1.34 -0.55 -12.09
CA ALA A 167 -2.61 -0.90 -11.46
C ALA A 167 -3.74 -1.08 -12.49
N GLY A 168 -4.36 -2.26 -12.56
CA GLY A 168 -5.45 -2.54 -13.49
C GLY A 168 -5.04 -2.70 -14.96
N ILE A 169 -3.74 -2.86 -15.24
CA ILE A 169 -3.21 -3.16 -16.58
C ILE A 169 -2.54 -4.54 -16.59
N SER A 170 -1.40 -4.66 -15.90
CA SER A 170 -0.67 -5.92 -15.68
C SER A 170 -0.95 -6.51 -14.29
N ASP A 171 -1.70 -5.81 -13.44
CA ASP A 171 -2.14 -6.31 -12.14
C ASP A 171 -3.63 -6.07 -11.91
N GLU A 172 -4.17 -6.65 -10.84
CA GLU A 172 -5.55 -6.45 -10.42
C GLU A 172 -5.60 -5.88 -8.99
N THR A 173 -5.97 -4.61 -8.88
CA THR A 173 -5.94 -3.84 -7.61
C THR A 173 -4.57 -3.92 -6.92
N VAL A 174 -3.47 -3.74 -7.67
CA VAL A 174 -2.07 -3.78 -7.18
C VAL A 174 -1.63 -5.16 -6.68
N ARG A 175 -2.25 -6.23 -7.20
CA ARG A 175 -1.93 -7.62 -6.83
C ARG A 175 -1.67 -8.48 -8.03
N GLU A 176 -0.77 -9.44 -7.84
CA GLU A 176 -0.42 -10.50 -8.78
C GLU A 176 -0.24 -11.82 -8.03
N LEU A 177 -0.33 -12.94 -8.76
CA LEU A 177 0.21 -14.20 -8.26
C LEU A 177 1.73 -14.10 -8.29
N SER A 178 2.38 -14.32 -7.17
CA SER A 178 3.82 -14.13 -7.07
C SER A 178 4.47 -15.13 -6.13
N ILE A 179 5.77 -15.31 -6.33
CA ILE A 179 6.69 -15.79 -5.31
C ILE A 179 7.58 -14.64 -4.88
N TYR A 180 7.91 -14.57 -3.59
CA TYR A 180 8.79 -13.53 -3.08
C TYR A 180 9.73 -14.07 -2.00
N ALA A 181 10.86 -13.40 -1.86
CA ALA A 181 11.78 -13.56 -0.74
C ALA A 181 12.00 -12.20 -0.09
N LYS A 182 12.02 -12.16 1.25
CA LYS A 182 12.24 -10.93 2.00
C LYS A 182 13.01 -11.19 3.28
N GLY A 183 13.53 -10.10 3.85
CA GLY A 183 14.33 -10.22 5.05
C GLY A 183 14.71 -8.88 5.66
N GLN A 184 15.31 -8.97 6.85
CA GLN A 184 15.96 -7.86 7.53
C GLN A 184 17.29 -8.35 8.10
N ILE A 185 18.38 -7.71 7.70
CA ILE A 185 19.74 -7.95 8.21
C ILE A 185 20.24 -6.66 8.86
N GLY A 186 20.16 -6.59 10.19
CA GLY A 186 20.48 -5.36 10.92
C GLY A 186 19.54 -4.22 10.52
N LYS A 187 20.08 -3.21 9.81
CA LYS A 187 19.33 -2.05 9.31
C LYS A 187 18.92 -2.14 7.85
N LEU A 188 19.33 -3.19 7.15
CA LEU A 188 18.95 -3.44 5.78
C LEU A 188 17.67 -4.29 5.74
N ASP A 189 16.62 -3.76 5.14
CA ASP A 189 15.40 -4.48 4.78
C ASP A 189 15.39 -4.69 3.27
N TYR A 190 14.96 -5.87 2.83
CA TYR A 190 14.92 -6.21 1.42
C TYR A 190 13.73 -7.09 1.07
N ARG A 191 13.27 -6.98 -0.18
CA ARG A 191 12.35 -7.90 -0.83
C ARG A 191 12.69 -8.04 -2.31
N LEU A 192 12.45 -9.23 -2.82
CA LEU A 192 12.55 -9.61 -4.23
C LEU A 192 11.30 -10.41 -4.59
N VAL A 193 10.75 -10.14 -5.77
CA VAL A 193 9.47 -10.68 -6.22
C VAL A 193 9.57 -11.13 -7.66
N ILE A 194 8.98 -12.28 -7.95
CA ILE A 194 8.71 -12.76 -9.31
C ILE A 194 7.20 -12.97 -9.39
N ALA A 195 6.55 -12.24 -10.29
CA ALA A 195 5.09 -12.22 -10.42
C ALA A 195 4.63 -12.67 -11.80
N ASP A 196 3.45 -13.25 -11.82
CA ASP A 196 2.67 -13.58 -12.99
C ASP A 196 1.65 -12.45 -13.19
N PRO A 197 1.87 -11.56 -14.17
CA PRO A 197 0.98 -10.43 -14.41
C PRO A 197 -0.38 -10.90 -14.95
N TYR A 198 -1.43 -10.18 -14.57
CA TYR A 198 -2.75 -10.31 -15.17
C TYR A 198 -2.79 -9.51 -16.47
N THR A 199 -3.15 -10.12 -17.60
CA THR A 199 -3.26 -9.40 -18.87
C THR A 199 -4.71 -8.99 -19.12
N ASN A 200 -5.05 -7.75 -18.73
CA ASN A 200 -6.40 -7.18 -18.93
C ASN A 200 -6.47 -6.24 -20.15
N VAL A 201 -5.51 -6.35 -21.09
CA VAL A 201 -5.33 -5.41 -22.20
C VAL A 201 -5.78 -5.99 -23.54
N SER A 202 -6.31 -5.14 -24.41
CA SER A 202 -6.83 -5.51 -25.73
C SER A 202 -6.35 -4.62 -26.88
N ALA A 203 -5.61 -3.55 -26.57
CA ALA A 203 -5.15 -2.56 -27.54
C ALA A 203 -4.18 -3.16 -28.58
N ASP A 204 -4.33 -2.77 -29.83
CA ASP A 204 -3.37 -3.05 -30.90
C ASP A 204 -2.17 -2.09 -30.83
N PRO A 205 -0.99 -2.47 -31.36
CA PRO A 205 0.18 -1.60 -31.37
C PRO A 205 -0.09 -0.34 -32.22
N GLN A 206 0.44 0.79 -31.78
CA GLN A 206 0.27 2.09 -32.44
C GLN A 206 1.61 2.65 -32.90
N TYR A 207 1.60 3.44 -33.96
CA TYR A 207 2.82 4.07 -34.48
C TYR A 207 3.46 4.99 -33.45
N ASN A 208 4.72 4.70 -33.11
CA ASN A 208 5.54 5.47 -32.17
C ASN A 208 4.84 5.75 -30.81
N LEU A 209 3.97 4.85 -30.36
CA LEU A 209 3.24 4.95 -29.10
C LEU A 209 3.15 3.55 -28.49
N ALA A 210 3.88 3.37 -27.39
CA ALA A 210 3.87 2.12 -26.66
C ALA A 210 2.51 1.88 -26.01
N THR A 211 2.01 0.65 -26.13
CA THR A 211 0.83 0.15 -25.42
C THR A 211 1.15 -1.22 -24.82
N PHE A 212 0.51 -1.59 -23.72
CA PHE A 212 0.75 -2.92 -23.13
C PHE A 212 0.34 -4.02 -24.10
N SER A 213 1.22 -5.01 -24.26
CA SER A 213 1.03 -6.11 -25.20
C SER A 213 -0.05 -7.07 -24.68
N LYS A 214 -1.01 -7.41 -25.52
CA LYS A 214 -2.03 -8.44 -25.21
C LYS A 214 -1.54 -9.87 -25.46
N THR A 215 -0.35 -10.05 -26.04
CA THR A 215 0.16 -11.37 -26.46
C THR A 215 1.42 -11.82 -25.74
N SER A 216 1.98 -11.00 -24.85
CA SER A 216 3.30 -11.24 -24.27
C SER A 216 3.30 -11.14 -22.74
N PRO A 217 2.58 -12.03 -22.01
CA PRO A 217 2.60 -12.07 -20.55
C PRO A 217 3.91 -12.69 -20.04
N ASN A 218 4.99 -11.92 -20.06
CA ASN A 218 6.24 -12.32 -19.41
C ASN A 218 6.16 -12.08 -17.90
N LYS A 219 7.07 -12.68 -17.13
CA LYS A 219 7.12 -12.48 -15.69
C LYS A 219 7.52 -11.03 -15.36
N ASP A 220 6.89 -10.47 -14.34
CA ASP A 220 7.34 -9.24 -13.70
C ASP A 220 8.36 -9.58 -12.61
N TYR A 221 9.52 -8.94 -12.66
CA TYR A 221 10.59 -9.03 -11.69
C TYR A 221 10.72 -7.69 -10.98
N SER A 222 10.52 -7.68 -9.67
CA SER A 222 10.66 -6.44 -8.90
C SER A 222 11.39 -6.64 -7.58
N GLY A 223 11.93 -5.54 -7.06
CA GLY A 223 12.66 -5.54 -5.81
C GLY A 223 12.63 -4.18 -5.12
N TYR A 224 12.78 -4.21 -3.80
CA TYR A 224 12.92 -3.00 -3.00
C TYR A 224 13.82 -3.27 -1.79
N PHE A 225 14.76 -2.36 -1.57
CA PHE A 225 15.77 -2.42 -0.54
C PHE A 225 15.75 -1.10 0.20
N LYS A 226 15.82 -1.12 1.53
CA LYS A 226 15.92 0.11 2.31
C LYS A 226 16.90 -0.04 3.46
N TYR A 227 17.62 1.03 3.74
CA TYR A 227 18.48 1.14 4.91
C TYR A 227 17.84 2.06 5.94
N GLU A 228 17.62 1.54 7.14
CA GLU A 228 16.92 2.21 8.25
C GLU A 228 17.92 2.79 9.25
N PHE A 229 18.18 4.09 9.19
CA PHE A 229 19.20 4.76 10.01
C PHE A 229 18.83 4.84 11.51
N PHE A 230 17.53 4.90 11.82
CA PHE A 230 17.02 5.05 13.20
C PHE A 230 16.29 3.78 13.66
N GLU A 231 15.01 3.87 14.01
CA GLU A 231 14.21 2.70 14.37
C GLU A 231 13.92 1.84 13.15
N SER A 232 13.91 0.53 13.36
CA SER A 232 13.55 -0.42 12.32
C SER A 232 12.04 -0.53 12.13
N GLU A 233 11.63 -0.72 10.89
CA GLU A 233 10.23 -0.84 10.51
C GLU A 233 9.80 -2.29 10.47
N ASN A 234 8.49 -2.53 10.56
CA ASN A 234 7.96 -3.89 10.48
C ASN A 234 7.98 -4.39 9.03
N ASN A 235 8.45 -5.62 8.80
CA ASN A 235 8.47 -6.31 7.51
C ASN A 235 7.53 -7.52 7.42
N SER A 236 6.59 -7.66 8.36
CA SER A 236 5.60 -8.76 8.39
C SER A 236 4.47 -8.57 7.39
N SER A 237 4.47 -7.47 6.64
CA SER A 237 3.44 -7.07 5.69
C SER A 237 4.09 -6.36 4.51
N PRO A 238 3.53 -6.47 3.30
CA PRO A 238 4.05 -5.76 2.13
C PRO A 238 3.96 -4.25 2.29
N PHE A 239 2.94 -3.76 3.01
CA PHE A 239 2.67 -2.34 3.18
C PHE A 239 3.64 -1.64 4.14
N HIS A 240 4.11 -0.46 3.72
CA HIS A 240 4.84 0.49 4.58
C HIS A 240 3.92 1.55 5.15
N SER A 241 4.26 2.12 6.31
CA SER A 241 3.56 3.31 6.81
C SER A 241 4.01 4.57 6.05
N GLY A 242 3.05 5.40 5.64
CA GLY A 242 3.26 6.72 5.06
C GLY A 242 3.49 7.81 6.10
N THR A 243 3.08 7.58 7.34
CA THR A 243 3.48 8.30 8.56
C THR A 243 3.28 7.40 9.77
N TYR A 244 4.07 7.61 10.82
CA TYR A 244 3.87 7.00 12.14
C TYR A 244 3.16 7.93 13.12
N SER A 245 2.77 9.14 12.70
CA SER A 245 2.12 10.15 13.55
C SER A 245 2.90 10.38 14.87
N GLY A 246 4.23 10.39 14.80
CA GLY A 246 5.10 10.58 15.97
C GLY A 246 5.27 9.38 16.89
N LYS A 247 4.68 8.22 16.57
CA LYS A 247 4.85 6.98 17.38
C LYS A 247 6.24 6.37 17.25
N LYS A 248 7.00 6.74 16.20
CA LYS A 248 8.36 6.25 15.93
C LYS A 248 9.25 7.37 15.41
N LYS A 249 10.56 7.20 15.55
CA LYS A 249 11.59 7.96 14.86
C LYS A 249 12.25 7.09 13.79
N VAL A 250 11.89 7.34 12.53
CA VAL A 250 12.37 6.57 11.37
C VAL A 250 13.06 7.51 10.40
N LEU A 251 14.22 7.09 9.89
CA LEU A 251 14.86 7.64 8.70
C LEU A 251 15.25 6.45 7.85
N ALA A 252 14.72 6.36 6.63
CA ALA A 252 14.98 5.27 5.72
C ALA A 252 15.33 5.79 4.33
N LEU A 253 16.39 5.23 3.73
CA LEU A 253 16.73 5.44 2.32
C LEU A 253 16.42 4.15 1.56
N GLY A 254 15.52 4.24 0.59
CA GLY A 254 15.04 3.14 -0.22
C GLY A 254 15.54 3.21 -1.66
N ALA A 255 15.69 2.05 -2.30
CA ALA A 255 15.88 1.93 -3.74
C ALA A 255 15.23 0.63 -4.25
N GLY A 256 14.71 0.64 -5.47
CA GLY A 256 14.10 -0.54 -6.05
C GLY A 256 14.07 -0.52 -7.56
N PHE A 257 13.55 -1.62 -8.11
CA PHE A 257 13.37 -1.81 -9.55
C PHE A 257 12.09 -2.61 -9.85
N GLU A 258 11.61 -2.50 -11.08
CA GLU A 258 10.56 -3.30 -11.70
C GLU A 258 10.95 -3.56 -13.16
N TYR A 259 10.77 -4.79 -13.64
CA TYR A 259 11.20 -5.21 -14.96
C TYR A 259 10.29 -6.29 -15.52
N MET A 260 9.78 -6.06 -16.73
CA MET A 260 9.01 -7.05 -17.47
C MET A 260 9.44 -7.06 -18.93
N HIS A 261 9.91 -8.22 -19.41
CA HIS A 261 10.39 -8.38 -20.78
C HIS A 261 9.24 -8.29 -21.78
N ASN A 262 9.40 -7.58 -22.91
CA ASN A 262 8.35 -7.45 -23.95
C ASN A 262 6.95 -7.14 -23.38
N ALA A 263 6.90 -6.27 -22.37
CA ALA A 263 5.69 -5.86 -21.68
C ALA A 263 4.77 -4.99 -22.57
N LEU A 264 5.39 -4.14 -23.38
CA LEU A 264 4.70 -3.22 -24.28
C LEU A 264 5.09 -3.48 -25.72
N TRP A 265 4.38 -2.85 -26.64
CA TRP A 265 4.67 -2.87 -28.06
C TRP A 265 4.31 -1.55 -28.74
N HIS A 266 4.95 -1.26 -29.87
CA HIS A 266 4.61 -0.16 -30.77
C HIS A 266 4.87 -0.55 -32.23
N LEU A 267 4.35 0.25 -33.17
CA LEU A 267 4.73 0.17 -34.58
C LEU A 267 5.86 1.15 -34.87
N ASP A 268 6.89 0.68 -35.57
CA ASP A 268 7.94 1.54 -36.13
C ASP A 268 7.49 2.24 -37.43
N GLU A 269 8.39 2.99 -38.06
CA GLU A 269 8.16 3.70 -39.32
C GLU A 269 7.75 2.79 -40.48
N THR A 270 8.10 1.51 -40.43
CA THR A 270 7.78 0.49 -41.44
C THR A 270 6.47 -0.26 -41.13
N LYS A 271 5.77 0.10 -40.04
CA LYS A 271 4.61 -0.62 -39.49
C LYS A 271 4.96 -2.03 -39.00
N THR A 272 6.21 -2.25 -38.62
CA THR A 272 6.63 -3.47 -37.95
C THR A 272 6.35 -3.36 -36.46
N THR A 273 5.78 -4.40 -35.86
CA THR A 273 5.60 -4.46 -34.41
C THR A 273 6.94 -4.66 -33.72
N ILE A 274 7.30 -3.72 -32.85
CA ILE A 274 8.44 -3.77 -31.94
C ILE A 274 7.91 -4.04 -30.54
N ASN A 275 8.54 -4.96 -29.81
CA ASN A 275 8.25 -5.17 -28.40
C ASN A 275 9.22 -4.37 -27.54
N ASP A 276 8.70 -3.74 -26.50
CA ASP A 276 9.45 -2.96 -25.54
C ASP A 276 9.42 -3.65 -24.16
N ASP A 277 10.55 -3.63 -23.47
CA ASP A 277 10.59 -4.00 -22.07
C ASP A 277 10.02 -2.86 -21.21
N GLU A 278 9.35 -3.22 -20.12
CA GLU A 278 9.13 -2.30 -19.02
C GLU A 278 10.36 -2.31 -18.11
N LYS A 279 10.93 -1.13 -17.83
CA LYS A 279 12.06 -0.94 -16.92
C LYS A 279 11.82 0.27 -16.04
N SER A 280 11.72 0.06 -14.74
CA SER A 280 11.52 1.15 -13.79
C SER A 280 12.52 1.06 -12.65
N PHE A 281 13.06 2.21 -12.24
CA PHE A 281 14.01 2.35 -11.14
C PHE A 281 13.60 3.51 -10.25
N ALA A 282 13.68 3.35 -8.93
CA ALA A 282 13.36 4.42 -8.00
C ALA A 282 14.33 4.46 -6.83
N VAL A 283 14.51 5.66 -6.30
CA VAL A 283 15.15 5.93 -5.02
C VAL A 283 14.21 6.80 -4.21
N ASP A 284 14.03 6.49 -2.94
CA ASP A 284 13.18 7.24 -2.04
C ASP A 284 13.82 7.47 -0.68
N ILE A 285 13.39 8.52 0.02
CA ILE A 285 13.77 8.81 1.39
C ILE A 285 12.51 9.08 2.20
N PHE A 286 12.43 8.45 3.37
CA PHE A 286 11.34 8.60 4.32
C PHE A 286 11.87 9.03 5.68
N TYR A 287 11.27 10.05 6.25
CA TYR A 287 11.58 10.54 7.58
C TYR A 287 10.30 10.78 8.37
N ASP A 288 10.18 10.20 9.56
CA ASP A 288 9.09 10.46 10.50
C ASP A 288 9.67 10.59 11.91
N THR A 289 9.25 11.60 12.65
CA THR A 289 9.71 11.83 14.02
C THR A 289 8.63 12.47 14.89
N PRO A 290 8.54 12.11 16.18
CA PRO A 290 7.88 12.98 17.14
C PRO A 290 8.63 14.31 17.27
N ILE A 291 7.88 15.41 17.36
CA ILE A 291 8.39 16.73 17.79
C ILE A 291 8.19 16.85 19.30
N ASN A 292 6.97 16.60 19.77
CA ASN A 292 6.63 16.57 21.19
C ASN A 292 5.63 15.45 21.44
N LYS A 293 6.05 14.42 22.18
CA LYS A 293 5.22 13.25 22.46
C LYS A 293 4.02 13.58 23.35
N ASP A 294 4.19 14.48 24.31
CA ASP A 294 3.14 14.87 25.26
C ASP A 294 2.02 15.65 24.57
N ARG A 295 2.38 16.45 23.56
CA ARG A 295 1.43 17.21 22.73
C ARG A 295 0.99 16.46 21.48
N GLY A 296 1.44 15.22 21.27
CA GLY A 296 1.12 14.45 20.07
C GLY A 296 1.57 15.08 18.74
N THR A 297 2.54 16.00 18.75
CA THR A 297 3.02 16.67 17.53
C THR A 297 4.15 15.90 16.87
N SER A 298 4.14 15.87 15.54
CA SER A 298 5.07 15.09 14.74
C SER A 298 5.38 15.76 13.41
N PHE A 299 6.47 15.31 12.79
CA PHE A 299 6.87 15.69 11.45
C PHE A 299 7.08 14.43 10.61
N SER A 300 6.60 14.46 9.37
CA SER A 300 6.76 13.39 8.40
C SER A 300 7.07 13.96 7.03
N ALA A 301 8.05 13.37 6.37
CA ALA A 301 8.49 13.75 5.03
C ALA A 301 8.82 12.50 4.21
N TYR A 302 8.42 12.53 2.94
CA TYR A 302 8.74 11.53 1.95
C TYR A 302 9.14 12.22 0.65
N ALA A 303 10.22 11.76 0.03
CA ALA A 303 10.61 12.19 -1.29
C ALA A 303 11.06 10.99 -2.13
N MET A 304 10.80 11.06 -3.43
CA MET A 304 11.08 9.97 -4.36
C MET A 304 11.53 10.55 -5.71
N ALA A 305 12.52 9.90 -6.32
CA ALA A 305 12.89 10.08 -7.72
C ALA A 305 12.81 8.72 -8.43
N MET A 306 12.10 8.67 -9.56
CA MET A 306 11.83 7.46 -10.31
C MET A 306 12.07 7.71 -11.79
N ASN A 307 12.70 6.75 -12.47
CA ASN A 307 12.80 6.70 -13.92
C ASN A 307 12.04 5.48 -14.41
N ASN A 308 11.08 5.72 -15.29
CA ASN A 308 10.28 4.67 -15.93
C ASN A 308 10.58 4.66 -17.42
N ASN A 309 10.70 3.47 -17.98
CA ASN A 309 10.75 3.24 -19.41
C ASN A 309 9.67 2.22 -19.78
N TYR A 310 8.59 2.73 -20.35
CA TYR A 310 7.50 1.95 -20.92
C TYR A 310 7.57 1.92 -22.46
N GLY A 311 8.68 2.33 -23.07
CA GLY A 311 8.78 2.54 -24.51
C GLY A 311 8.34 3.96 -24.95
N PRO A 312 8.28 4.22 -26.27
CA PRO A 312 8.07 5.57 -26.80
C PRO A 312 6.69 6.13 -26.47
N ASN A 313 6.65 7.40 -26.05
CA ASN A 313 5.44 8.21 -25.87
C ASN A 313 4.34 7.61 -24.96
N TYR A 314 4.69 6.63 -24.11
CA TYR A 314 3.73 6.08 -23.14
C TYR A 314 3.35 7.14 -22.11
N VAL A 315 2.06 7.49 -22.06
CA VAL A 315 1.45 8.31 -21.02
C VAL A 315 0.13 7.67 -20.62
N ARG A 316 -0.06 7.50 -19.31
CA ARG A 316 -1.26 6.95 -18.72
C ARG A 316 -1.98 8.00 -17.89
N TYR A 317 -3.28 8.10 -18.17
CA TYR A 317 -4.21 8.93 -17.43
C TYR A 317 -4.88 8.09 -16.34
N SER A 318 -4.85 8.59 -15.10
CA SER A 318 -5.42 7.89 -13.95
C SER A 318 -6.28 8.86 -13.13
N GLY A 319 -7.44 8.38 -12.69
CA GLY A 319 -8.38 9.09 -11.83
C GLY A 319 -8.92 8.14 -10.77
N VAL A 320 -8.54 8.36 -9.52
CA VAL A 320 -8.91 7.44 -8.44
C VAL A 320 -10.40 7.59 -8.10
N SER A 321 -11.09 6.46 -8.01
CA SER A 321 -12.55 6.39 -7.83
C SER A 321 -13.28 7.37 -8.76
N ASN A 322 -12.93 7.35 -10.04
CA ASN A 322 -13.48 8.24 -11.04
C ASN A 322 -15.02 8.12 -11.11
N PRO A 323 -15.78 9.22 -10.91
CA PRO A 323 -17.25 9.18 -10.92
C PRO A 323 -17.87 9.22 -12.32
N ALA A 324 -17.09 9.52 -13.36
CA ALA A 324 -17.58 9.56 -14.74
C ALA A 324 -17.76 8.16 -15.31
N SER A 325 -18.88 7.93 -15.99
CA SER A 325 -19.21 6.66 -16.66
C SER A 325 -18.86 6.67 -18.16
N GLY A 326 -18.37 7.80 -18.68
CA GLY A 326 -17.98 7.95 -20.09
C GLY A 326 -17.46 9.34 -20.41
N VAL A 327 -17.18 9.57 -21.70
CA VAL A 327 -16.73 10.86 -22.23
C VAL A 327 -17.35 11.12 -23.61
N ASN A 328 -17.77 12.36 -23.86
CA ASN A 328 -18.13 12.85 -25.18
C ASN A 328 -16.86 13.24 -25.94
N THR A 329 -16.50 12.49 -26.96
CA THR A 329 -15.26 12.69 -27.74
C THR A 329 -15.23 14.00 -28.53
N ALA A 330 -16.38 14.61 -28.80
CA ALA A 330 -16.44 15.91 -29.51
C ALA A 330 -16.03 17.08 -28.61
N THR A 331 -16.12 16.93 -27.29
CA THR A 331 -15.83 17.97 -26.30
C THR A 331 -14.77 17.54 -25.26
N SER A 332 -14.22 16.34 -25.43
CA SER A 332 -13.25 15.75 -24.49
C SER A 332 -11.93 16.51 -24.49
N SER A 333 -11.40 16.76 -23.30
CA SER A 333 -9.98 17.13 -23.16
C SER A 333 -9.06 15.91 -23.32
N LEU A 334 -7.76 16.16 -23.45
CA LEU A 334 -6.71 15.13 -23.46
C LEU A 334 -6.79 14.19 -22.24
N ASN A 335 -7.26 14.69 -21.09
CA ASN A 335 -7.36 13.89 -19.87
C ASN A 335 -8.47 12.84 -19.90
N GLY A 336 -9.39 12.89 -20.87
CA GLY A 336 -10.54 12.00 -20.96
C GLY A 336 -11.58 12.25 -19.87
N ALA A 337 -12.27 11.20 -19.44
CA ALA A 337 -13.41 11.29 -18.52
C ALA A 337 -13.04 11.64 -17.08
N GLY A 338 -13.91 12.39 -16.42
CA GLY A 338 -13.98 12.60 -14.98
C GLY A 338 -12.77 13.28 -14.37
N ASN A 339 -12.11 12.65 -13.40
CA ASN A 339 -10.96 13.22 -12.67
C ASN A 339 -9.61 12.64 -13.12
N ASN A 340 -9.55 12.07 -14.31
CA ASN A 340 -8.32 11.52 -14.86
C ASN A 340 -7.25 12.61 -15.06
N SER A 341 -5.98 12.26 -14.85
CA SER A 341 -4.82 13.13 -15.08
C SER A 341 -3.60 12.33 -15.52
N PRO A 342 -2.69 12.89 -16.35
CA PRO A 342 -1.49 12.21 -16.85
C PRO A 342 -0.41 12.18 -15.79
N VAL A 343 -0.34 11.08 -15.02
CA VAL A 343 0.52 10.98 -13.83
C VAL A 343 1.50 9.81 -13.88
N ILE A 344 1.43 9.00 -14.93
CA ILE A 344 2.28 7.83 -15.15
C ILE A 344 2.74 7.89 -16.61
N GLY A 345 4.01 7.64 -16.88
CA GLY A 345 4.55 7.69 -18.25
C GLY A 345 6.03 7.29 -18.31
N THR A 346 6.55 7.21 -19.53
CA THR A 346 8.00 7.08 -19.78
C THR A 346 8.70 8.40 -19.43
N GLY A 347 9.75 8.33 -18.61
CA GLY A 347 10.56 9.47 -18.18
C GLY A 347 10.83 9.50 -16.69
N ASN A 348 11.15 10.70 -16.19
CA ASN A 348 11.46 10.92 -14.78
C ASN A 348 10.25 11.47 -14.03
N THR A 349 9.95 10.88 -12.89
CA THR A 349 8.93 11.34 -11.95
C THR A 349 9.60 11.69 -10.63
N TYR A 350 9.29 12.88 -10.11
CA TYR A 350 9.72 13.33 -8.79
C TYR A 350 8.51 13.59 -7.93
N TYR A 351 8.58 13.19 -6.67
CA TYR A 351 7.49 13.39 -5.72
C TYR A 351 8.03 13.79 -4.36
N VAL A 352 7.38 14.75 -3.71
CA VAL A 352 7.67 15.19 -2.35
C VAL A 352 6.36 15.37 -1.60
N GLN A 353 6.31 14.85 -0.38
CA GLN A 353 5.20 15.01 0.57
C GLN A 353 5.79 15.37 1.93
N ILE A 354 5.31 16.46 2.53
CA ILE A 354 5.74 16.92 3.85
C ILE A 354 4.49 17.27 4.65
N GLY A 355 4.47 16.92 5.93
CA GLY A 355 3.38 17.25 6.83
C GLY A 355 3.69 16.84 8.26
N GLY A 356 2.68 16.91 9.12
CA GLY A 356 2.84 16.62 10.53
C GLY A 356 1.52 16.68 11.27
N THR A 357 1.54 16.27 12.53
CA THR A 357 0.39 16.38 13.43
C THR A 357 0.48 17.67 14.24
N LEU A 358 -0.68 18.33 14.41
CA LEU A 358 -0.87 19.45 15.31
C LEU A 358 -1.37 18.97 16.68
N PRO A 359 -1.24 19.79 17.75
CA PRO A 359 -1.63 19.43 19.11
C PRO A 359 -3.10 19.03 19.28
#